data_AF-H6RWX6-F1
#
_entry.id   AF-H6RWX6-F1
#
_cell.length_a   1.000
_cell.length_b   1.000
_cell.length_c   1.000
_cell.angle_alpha   90.00
_cell.angle_beta   90.00
_cell.angle_gamma   90.00
#
_symmetry.space_group_name_H-M   'P 1'
#
loop_
_entity.id
_entity.type
_entity.pdbx_description
1 polymer ?
#
loop_
_entity_poly.entity_id
_entity_poly.type
_entity_poly.pdbx_seq_one_letter_code
_entity_poly.pdbx_strand_id
1 'polypeptide(L)'
;MITVGVGASSGVSAAEVLAAVDAVLPPGAAPVRLSTLDARLRERGLQEAAARRGWPLVGHPASALARVPVPTPSDQVAAAVGTGSVAEAAALLDGGPLVVRKTVHGRVTVAVAVSGQVREQRSEGTSEERTDRGGGLDMGARSGAHPGSEPWTP
;
A
#
# COMPACT_ATOMS: atom_id res chain seq x y z
N MET A 1 7.55 4.62 1.67
CA MET A 1 7.51 4.48 3.15
C MET A 1 7.93 3.06 3.49
N ILE A 2 8.62 2.83 4.61
CA ILE A 2 9.02 1.48 5.03
C ILE A 2 7.93 0.90 5.93
N THR A 3 7.36 -0.23 5.53
CA THR A 3 6.37 -0.97 6.34
C THR A 3 7.01 -2.26 6.81
N VAL A 4 7.11 -2.43 8.12
CA VAL A 4 7.55 -3.68 8.75
C VAL A 4 6.32 -4.44 9.21
N GLY A 5 6.02 -5.54 8.53
CA GLY A 5 5.00 -6.47 8.98
C GLY A 5 5.54 -7.36 10.08
N VAL A 6 4.79 -7.50 11.18
CA VAL A 6 5.23 -8.22 12.39
C VAL A 6 4.21 -9.29 12.77
N GLY A 7 4.65 -10.54 12.86
CA GLY A 7 3.94 -11.62 13.53
C GLY A 7 4.65 -11.96 14.84
N ALA A 8 3.91 -12.21 15.92
CA ALA A 8 4.49 -12.57 17.21
C ALA A 8 3.62 -13.54 18.01
N SER A 9 4.27 -14.38 18.81
CA SER A 9 3.62 -15.12 19.91
C SER A 9 3.16 -14.18 21.03
N SER A 10 2.20 -14.61 21.84
CA SER A 10 1.74 -13.81 22.99
C SER A 10 2.83 -13.65 24.06
N GLY A 11 2.86 -12.49 24.72
CA GLY A 11 3.82 -12.20 25.80
C GLY A 11 5.25 -11.98 25.31
N VAL A 12 5.42 -11.47 24.10
CA VAL A 12 6.72 -10.98 23.64
C VAL A 12 7.01 -9.63 24.29
N SER A 13 8.28 -9.41 24.66
CA SER A 13 8.73 -8.13 25.16
C SER A 13 8.98 -7.14 24.03
N ALA A 14 8.96 -5.84 24.34
CA ALA A 14 9.35 -4.80 23.39
C ALA A 14 10.79 -4.97 22.88
N ALA A 15 11.67 -5.49 23.74
CA ALA A 15 13.07 -5.76 23.38
C ALA A 15 13.18 -6.87 22.33
N GLU A 16 12.42 -7.96 22.47
CA GLU A 16 12.37 -9.03 21.45
C GLU A 16 11.84 -8.50 20.11
N VAL A 17 10.79 -7.67 20.14
CA VAL A 17 10.23 -7.06 18.93
C VAL A 17 11.26 -6.16 18.25
N LEU A 18 11.87 -5.24 19.01
CA LEU A 18 12.87 -4.31 18.46
C LEU A 18 14.11 -5.04 17.94
N ALA A 19 14.59 -6.08 18.64
CA ALA A 19 15.70 -6.89 18.16
C ALA A 19 15.39 -7.58 16.82
N ALA A 20 14.15 -8.05 16.63
CA ALA A 20 13.71 -8.63 15.36
C ALA A 20 13.66 -7.58 14.24
N VAL A 21 13.19 -6.35 14.53
CA VAL A 21 13.14 -5.27 13.55
C VAL A 21 14.55 -4.74 13.21
N ASP A 22 15.38 -4.51 14.21
CA ASP A 22 16.75 -4.01 14.05
C ASP A 22 17.65 -5.03 13.32
N ALA A 23 17.31 -6.32 13.35
CA ALA A 23 18.00 -7.35 12.56
C ALA A 23 17.73 -7.26 11.05
N VAL A 24 16.66 -6.58 10.62
CA VAL A 24 16.27 -6.48 9.20
C VAL A 24 16.25 -5.06 8.65
N LEU A 25 16.31 -4.04 9.50
CA LEU A 25 16.40 -2.65 9.09
C LEU A 25 17.81 -2.09 9.31
N PRO A 26 18.33 -1.28 8.37
CA PRO A 26 19.54 -0.53 8.63
C PRO A 26 19.30 0.53 9.73
N PRO A 27 20.34 0.89 10.50
CA PRO A 27 20.24 1.98 11.47
C PRO A 27 19.75 3.28 10.80
N GLY A 28 18.83 3.98 11.47
CA GLY A 28 18.29 5.25 10.96
C GLY A 28 17.24 5.14 9.85
N ALA A 29 16.77 3.94 9.51
CA ALA A 29 15.68 3.75 8.56
C ALA A 29 14.45 4.58 8.95
N ALA A 30 13.99 5.45 8.05
CA ALA A 30 12.82 6.29 8.24
C ALA A 30 12.23 6.73 6.87
N PRO A 31 10.92 7.00 6.78
CA PRO A 31 9.89 6.76 7.79
C PRO A 31 9.49 5.27 7.88
N VAL A 32 9.24 4.78 9.11
CA VAL A 32 8.87 3.38 9.42
C VAL A 32 7.49 3.32 10.08
N ARG A 33 6.70 2.30 9.74
CA ARG A 33 5.57 1.83 10.56
C ARG A 33 5.66 0.33 10.83
N LEU A 34 5.03 -0.09 11.91
CA LEU A 34 4.75 -1.49 12.19
C LEU A 34 3.32 -1.83 11.72
N SER A 35 3.17 -2.96 11.05
CA SER A 35 1.88 -3.50 10.62
C SER A 35 1.71 -4.94 11.10
N THR A 36 0.52 -5.35 11.53
CA THR A 36 0.26 -6.68 12.10
C THR A 36 -1.20 -7.12 11.94
N LEU A 37 -1.56 -8.26 12.52
CA LEU A 37 -2.95 -8.72 12.67
C LEU A 37 -3.66 -7.91 13.78
N ASP A 38 -4.91 -7.50 13.59
CA ASP A 38 -5.68 -6.71 14.57
C ASP A 38 -5.69 -7.32 15.98
N ALA A 39 -5.80 -8.65 16.08
CA ALA A 39 -5.78 -9.36 17.35
C ALA A 39 -4.45 -9.17 18.13
N ARG A 40 -3.39 -8.67 17.47
CA ARG A 40 -2.08 -8.37 18.07
C ARG A 40 -1.91 -6.89 18.43
N LEU A 41 -2.85 -6.00 18.11
CA LEU A 41 -2.76 -4.59 18.49
C LEU A 41 -2.74 -4.35 20.00
N ARG A 42 -3.25 -5.29 20.80
CA ARG A 42 -3.24 -5.24 22.27
C ARG A 42 -2.04 -5.94 22.91
N GLU A 43 -1.13 -6.50 22.10
CA GLU A 43 0.10 -7.12 22.61
C GLU A 43 1.03 -6.02 23.13
N ARG A 44 1.30 -6.02 24.44
CA ARG A 44 2.07 -4.95 25.10
C ARG A 44 3.46 -4.78 24.49
N GLY A 45 4.14 -5.87 24.13
CA GLY A 45 5.45 -5.82 23.49
C GLY A 45 5.45 -5.04 22.19
N LEU A 46 4.43 -5.20 21.34
CA LEU A 46 4.31 -4.46 20.09
C LEU A 46 4.00 -2.99 20.33
N GLN A 47 3.06 -2.68 21.24
CA GLN A 47 2.70 -1.31 21.59
C GLN A 47 3.90 -0.53 22.14
N GLU A 48 4.62 -1.13 23.09
CA GLU A 48 5.81 -0.51 23.69
C GLU A 48 6.95 -0.37 22.69
N ALA A 49 7.19 -1.36 21.82
CA ALA A 49 8.22 -1.26 20.78
C ALA A 49 7.94 -0.11 19.82
N ALA A 50 6.69 0.00 19.34
CA ALA A 50 6.23 1.09 18.50
C ALA A 50 6.40 2.45 19.19
N ALA A 51 5.97 2.56 20.46
CA ALA A 51 6.07 3.79 21.25
C ALA A 51 7.53 4.23 21.47
N ARG A 52 8.44 3.31 21.81
CA ARG A 52 9.88 3.60 22.01
C ARG A 52 10.56 4.18 20.78
N ARG A 53 10.09 3.83 19.59
CA ARG A 53 10.62 4.32 18.31
C ARG A 53 9.79 5.46 17.70
N GLY A 54 8.65 5.81 18.31
CA GLY A 54 7.70 6.77 17.76
C GLY A 54 7.06 6.31 16.44
N TRP A 55 6.97 5.00 16.22
CA TRP A 55 6.42 4.43 14.98
C TRP A 55 4.91 4.19 15.11
N PRO A 56 4.11 4.43 14.05
CA PRO A 56 2.74 3.97 14.03
C PRO A 56 2.67 2.44 14.10
N LEU A 57 1.70 1.92 14.84
CA LEU A 57 1.34 0.50 14.87
C LEU A 57 -0.06 0.34 14.28
N VAL A 58 -0.19 -0.43 13.21
CA VAL A 58 -1.47 -0.69 12.55
C VAL A 58 -1.77 -2.18 12.52
N GLY A 59 -3.04 -2.48 12.72
CA GLY A 59 -3.59 -3.82 12.63
C GLY A 59 -4.45 -3.94 11.38
N HIS A 60 -4.55 -5.17 10.90
CA HIS A 60 -5.48 -5.53 9.84
C HIS A 60 -6.28 -6.77 10.23
N PRO A 61 -7.54 -6.88 9.79
CA PRO A 61 -8.35 -8.05 10.09
C PRO A 61 -7.79 -9.26 9.34
N ALA A 62 -7.95 -10.45 9.93
CA ALA A 62 -7.47 -11.71 9.34
C ALA A 62 -7.96 -11.90 7.90
N SER A 63 -9.20 -11.53 7.60
CA SER A 63 -9.79 -11.63 6.26
C SER A 63 -9.14 -10.71 5.22
N ALA A 64 -8.60 -9.55 5.62
CA ALA A 64 -7.81 -8.71 4.73
C ALA A 64 -6.45 -9.36 4.46
N LEU A 65 -5.76 -9.81 5.51
CA LEU A 65 -4.45 -10.47 5.39
C LEU A 65 -4.52 -11.80 4.61
N ALA A 66 -5.63 -12.53 4.70
CA ALA A 66 -5.85 -13.78 3.98
C ALA A 66 -5.93 -13.60 2.46
N ARG A 67 -6.32 -12.41 2.00
CA ARG A 67 -6.44 -12.07 0.57
C ARG A 67 -5.12 -11.62 -0.06
N VAL A 68 -4.07 -11.44 0.75
CA VAL A 68 -2.75 -11.02 0.27
C VAL A 68 -1.95 -12.26 -0.14
N PRO A 69 -1.58 -12.44 -1.41
CA PRO A 69 -0.67 -13.49 -1.82
C PRO A 69 0.70 -13.25 -1.16
N VAL A 70 1.20 -14.24 -0.44
CA VAL A 70 2.48 -14.17 0.26
C VAL A 70 3.48 -15.16 -0.33
N PRO A 71 4.77 -14.80 -0.45
CA PRO A 71 5.77 -15.68 -1.04
C PRO A 71 6.15 -16.85 -0.12
N THR A 72 5.93 -16.74 1.19
CA THR A 72 6.32 -17.75 2.17
C THR A 72 5.15 -18.14 3.08
N PRO A 73 4.11 -18.84 2.54
CA PRO A 73 2.96 -19.26 3.34
C PRO A 73 3.34 -20.29 4.40
N SER A 74 2.48 -20.43 5.42
CA SER A 74 2.60 -21.37 6.52
C SER A 74 1.24 -21.93 6.88
N ASP A 75 1.07 -23.24 6.70
CA ASP A 75 -0.20 -23.93 6.98
C ASP A 75 -0.59 -23.85 8.46
N GLN A 76 0.40 -23.92 9.36
CA GLN A 76 0.17 -23.74 10.80
C GLN A 76 -0.39 -22.34 11.11
N VAL A 77 0.15 -21.29 10.49
CA VAL A 77 -0.36 -19.92 10.69
C VAL A 77 -1.73 -19.77 10.03
N ALA A 78 -1.94 -20.34 8.85
CA ALA A 78 -3.23 -20.34 8.17
C ALA A 78 -4.31 -21.00 9.04
N ALA A 79 -4.01 -22.14 9.66
CA ALA A 79 -4.93 -22.82 10.57
C ALA A 79 -5.20 -22.01 11.86
N ALA A 80 -4.19 -21.33 12.40
CA ALA A 80 -4.32 -20.60 13.65
C ALA A 80 -5.03 -19.24 13.53
N VAL A 81 -4.79 -18.50 12.44
CA VAL A 81 -5.23 -17.11 12.30
C VAL A 81 -5.79 -16.77 10.92
N GLY A 82 -5.96 -17.75 10.03
CA GLY A 82 -6.65 -17.57 8.74
C GLY A 82 -5.82 -16.91 7.64
N THR A 83 -4.53 -16.65 7.85
CA THR A 83 -3.60 -16.10 6.83
C THR A 83 -2.35 -16.96 6.72
N GLY A 84 -1.81 -17.12 5.50
CA GLY A 84 -0.59 -17.88 5.27
C GLY A 84 0.65 -17.26 5.91
N SER A 85 0.66 -15.94 6.18
CA SER A 85 1.76 -15.27 6.87
C SER A 85 1.32 -13.89 7.34
N VAL A 86 1.20 -13.68 8.66
CA VAL A 86 0.87 -12.36 9.21
C VAL A 86 1.91 -11.32 8.82
N ALA A 87 3.20 -11.63 8.98
CA ALA A 87 4.28 -10.67 8.74
C ALA A 87 4.35 -10.23 7.27
N GLU A 88 4.36 -11.18 6.32
CA GLU A 88 4.44 -10.82 4.89
C GLU A 88 3.16 -10.15 4.41
N ALA A 89 1.99 -10.67 4.77
CA ALA A 89 0.71 -10.09 4.35
C ALA A 89 0.55 -8.66 4.86
N ALA A 90 0.89 -8.41 6.14
CA ALA A 90 0.81 -7.09 6.74
C ALA A 90 1.82 -6.10 6.13
N ALA A 91 3.04 -6.55 5.83
CA ALA A 91 4.02 -5.72 5.14
C ALA A 91 3.55 -5.33 3.73
N LEU A 92 3.07 -6.31 2.96
CA LEU A 92 2.63 -6.12 1.58
C LEU A 92 1.40 -5.20 1.47
N LEU A 93 0.42 -5.37 2.36
CA LEU A 93 -0.86 -4.66 2.31
C LEU A 93 -0.69 -3.13 2.36
N ASP A 94 0.26 -2.64 3.16
CA ASP A 94 0.52 -1.21 3.35
C ASP A 94 1.83 -0.73 2.70
N GLY A 95 2.72 -1.65 2.32
CA GLY A 95 4.13 -1.35 2.03
C GLY A 95 4.57 -1.58 0.60
N GLY A 96 3.74 -2.07 -0.32
CA GLY A 96 4.19 -2.37 -1.69
C GLY A 96 5.09 -3.63 -1.73
N PRO A 97 6.08 -3.72 -2.64
CA PRO A 97 6.88 -4.93 -2.80
C PRO A 97 7.77 -5.22 -1.57
N LEU A 98 7.91 -6.50 -1.23
CA LEU A 98 8.82 -6.96 -0.18
C LEU A 98 10.27 -6.73 -0.59
N VAL A 99 11.03 -6.06 0.27
CA VAL A 99 12.49 -5.95 0.20
C VAL A 99 13.17 -6.93 1.17
N VAL A 100 12.45 -7.38 2.20
CA VAL A 100 12.85 -8.46 3.10
C VAL A 100 11.67 -9.43 3.24
N ARG A 101 11.87 -10.69 2.86
CA ARG A 101 10.89 -11.77 3.06
C ARG A 101 10.80 -12.17 4.54
N LYS A 102 9.86 -13.05 4.87
CA LYS A 102 9.68 -13.60 6.22
C LYS A 102 11.02 -13.99 6.87
N THR A 103 11.35 -13.31 7.96
CA THR A 103 12.53 -13.55 8.79
C THR A 103 12.07 -13.83 10.21
N VAL A 104 12.43 -15.00 10.74
CA VAL A 104 12.05 -15.42 12.11
C VAL A 104 13.21 -15.10 13.05
N HIS A 105 12.92 -14.39 14.13
CA HIS A 105 13.86 -14.05 15.20
C HIS A 105 13.22 -14.43 16.54
N GLY A 106 13.54 -15.62 17.04
CA GLY A 106 12.92 -16.19 18.25
C GLY A 106 11.41 -16.33 18.10
N ARG A 107 10.65 -15.62 18.94
CA ARG A 107 9.17 -15.64 18.96
C ARG A 107 8.53 -14.55 18.08
N VAL A 108 9.34 -13.78 17.37
CA VAL A 108 8.92 -12.69 16.50
C VAL A 108 9.30 -13.02 15.06
N THR A 109 8.41 -12.73 14.13
CA THR A 109 8.64 -12.86 12.69
C THR A 109 8.41 -11.50 12.05
N VAL A 110 9.33 -11.08 11.19
CA VAL A 110 9.25 -9.80 10.48
C VAL A 110 9.35 -9.98 8.97
N ALA A 111 8.75 -9.06 8.23
CA ALA A 111 8.95 -8.87 6.80
C ALA A 111 8.93 -7.37 6.50
N VAL A 112 9.62 -6.92 5.46
CA VAL A 112 9.76 -5.50 5.15
C VAL A 112 9.33 -5.25 3.71
N ALA A 113 8.44 -4.29 3.52
CA ALA A 113 8.03 -3.79 2.22
C ALA A 113 8.30 -2.29 2.11
N VAL A 114 8.58 -1.82 0.91
CA VAL A 114 8.85 -0.40 0.64
C VAL A 114 8.01 0.11 -0.52
N SER A 115 7.16 1.09 -0.24
CA SER A 115 6.42 1.79 -1.27
C SER A 115 7.29 2.92 -1.82
N GLY A 116 7.67 2.80 -3.09
CA GLY A 116 8.19 3.94 -3.85
C GLY A 116 7.11 5.00 -3.91
N GLN A 117 7.40 6.22 -3.47
CA GLN A 117 6.47 7.32 -3.69
C GLN A 117 6.46 7.57 -5.20
N VAL A 118 5.51 7.01 -5.95
CA VAL A 118 5.19 7.54 -7.26
C VAL A 118 4.54 8.89 -7.00
N ARG A 119 5.39 9.92 -6.89
CA ARG A 119 4.95 11.30 -7.08
C ARG A 119 4.85 11.43 -8.59
N GLU A 120 3.71 11.08 -9.16
CA GLU A 120 3.36 11.54 -10.50
C GLU A 120 3.21 13.06 -10.38
N GLN A 121 4.34 13.75 -10.54
CA GLN A 121 4.36 15.16 -10.86
C GLN A 121 3.71 15.28 -12.23
N ARG A 122 2.39 15.48 -12.27
CA ARG A 122 1.79 16.11 -13.44
C ARG A 122 2.17 17.59 -13.36
N SER A 123 3.38 17.88 -13.83
CA SER A 123 3.89 19.21 -14.10
C SER A 123 2.94 19.97 -15.03
N GLU A 124 2.44 21.08 -14.50
CA GLU A 124 2.28 22.39 -15.14
C GLU A 124 1.96 22.50 -16.63
N GLY A 125 0.83 23.15 -16.89
CA GLY A 125 0.64 24.03 -18.04
C GLY A 125 -0.03 25.30 -17.58
N THR A 126 0.75 26.23 -17.00
CA THR A 126 0.42 27.65 -16.95
C THR A 126 0.42 28.22 -18.36
N SER A 127 -0.69 28.85 -18.75
CA SER A 127 -0.68 29.93 -19.74
C SER A 127 -1.69 30.99 -19.31
N GLU A 128 -1.15 32.15 -19.02
CA GLU A 128 -1.81 33.37 -18.56
C GLU A 128 -2.83 33.96 -19.53
N GLU A 129 -3.80 34.61 -18.90
CA GLU A 129 -4.65 35.71 -19.34
C GLU A 129 -4.04 36.70 -20.35
N ARG A 130 -4.82 37.11 -21.39
CA ARG A 130 -4.89 38.50 -21.85
C ARG A 130 -6.04 38.79 -22.86
N THR A 131 -6.80 39.83 -22.49
CA THR A 131 -7.48 40.89 -23.28
C THR A 131 -8.76 40.62 -24.09
N ASP A 132 -9.88 41.07 -23.51
CA ASP A 132 -10.87 42.05 -24.01
C ASP A 132 -10.71 42.59 -25.46
N ARG A 133 -11.73 42.37 -26.32
CA ARG A 133 -12.61 43.40 -26.94
C ARG A 133 -13.34 42.90 -28.20
N GLY A 134 -14.67 43.09 -28.19
CA GLY A 134 -15.38 43.79 -29.27
C GLY A 134 -15.74 43.04 -30.56
N GLY A 135 -17.03 42.70 -30.68
CA GLY A 135 -17.90 43.12 -31.78
C GLY A 135 -17.74 42.48 -33.17
N GLY A 136 -18.86 41.99 -33.72
CA GLY A 136 -18.99 41.79 -35.17
C GLY A 136 -19.95 40.69 -35.58
N LEU A 137 -21.19 41.09 -35.88
CA LEU A 137 -22.21 40.31 -36.58
C LEU A 137 -21.76 40.06 -38.03
N ASP A 138 -22.03 38.89 -38.62
CA ASP A 138 -22.70 38.79 -39.93
C ASP A 138 -23.18 37.35 -40.26
N MET A 139 -24.25 37.32 -41.05
CA MET A 139 -25.09 36.23 -41.52
C MET A 139 -24.47 35.31 -42.60
N GLY A 140 -25.07 34.12 -42.75
CA GLY A 140 -25.08 33.41 -44.04
C GLY A 140 -25.81 32.06 -44.10
N ALA A 141 -27.13 32.11 -44.36
CA ALA A 141 -27.96 31.22 -45.22
C ALA A 141 -27.62 29.70 -45.33
N ARG A 142 -28.50 28.78 -44.89
CA ARG A 142 -29.73 28.21 -45.50
C ARG A 142 -29.56 27.11 -46.59
N SER A 143 -30.15 25.94 -46.29
CA SER A 143 -30.87 24.96 -47.16
C SER A 143 -30.07 24.22 -48.26
N GLY A 144 -30.25 22.94 -48.60
CA GLY A 144 -31.19 21.86 -48.23
C GLY A 144 -31.12 20.72 -49.29
N ALA A 145 -31.67 19.56 -48.93
CA ALA A 145 -32.18 18.47 -49.80
C ALA A 145 -31.24 17.42 -50.47
N HIS A 146 -31.35 16.17 -49.95
CA HIS A 146 -31.37 14.87 -50.66
C HIS A 146 -32.60 14.76 -51.62
N PRO A 147 -32.80 13.76 -52.54
CA PRO A 147 -32.50 12.30 -52.40
C PRO A 147 -32.24 11.48 -53.72
N GLY A 148 -32.09 10.15 -53.58
CA GLY A 148 -32.31 9.13 -54.64
C GLY A 148 -31.11 8.18 -54.85
N SER A 149 -31.07 6.97 -54.28
CA SER A 149 -31.70 5.68 -54.71
C SER A 149 -30.86 4.86 -55.72
N GLU A 150 -30.10 3.88 -55.19
CA GLU A 150 -29.96 2.42 -55.53
C GLU A 150 -30.06 1.88 -56.99
N PRO A 151 -29.71 0.59 -57.33
CA PRO A 151 -28.83 -0.43 -56.71
C PRO A 151 -27.94 -1.30 -57.69
N TRP A 152 -27.04 -2.09 -57.08
CA TRP A 152 -26.51 -3.46 -57.35
C TRP A 152 -26.26 -4.10 -58.77
N THR A 153 -25.00 -4.57 -58.94
CA THR A 153 -24.42 -5.81 -59.59
C THR A 153 -24.59 -6.18 -61.07
N PRO A 154 -23.62 -6.96 -61.59
CA PRO A 154 -23.80 -8.41 -61.76
C PRO A 154 -22.95 -9.29 -60.83
#